data_AF-A0A5M8SY72-F1
#
_entry.id   AF-A0A5M8SY72-F1
#
_cell.length_a   1.000
_cell.length_b   1.000
_cell.length_c   1.000
_cell.angle_alpha   90.00
_cell.angle_beta   90.00
_cell.angle_gamma   90.00
#
_symmetry.space_group_name_H-M   'P 1'
#
loop_
_entity.id
_entity.type
_entity.pdbx_description
1 polymer ?
#
loop_
_entity_poly.entity_id
_entity_poly.type
_entity_poly.pdbx_seq_one_letter_code
_entity_poly.pdbx_strand_id
1 'polypeptide(L)'
;MRIVPAIVLFSALSIPAFASSLDDKLPDQQTLDALEQRASVAQPKEQCFLYAQLVHQMIELSARQVAAGDVEKATGLLKRAQEFTHRIHMALAGNDKRLKDAQILLRHTSFRLAEMLHAGSFDDRPLVEQTLAQLNRAQDEAMLQVFRK
;
A
#
# COMPACT_ATOMS: atom_id res chain seq x y z
N MET A 1 0.45 15.10 60.76
CA MET A 1 -0.70 14.69 59.90
C MET A 1 -0.77 15.60 58.69
N ARG A 2 -0.62 15.04 57.49
CA ARG A 2 -1.29 15.36 56.21
C ARG A 2 -0.45 14.80 55.07
N ILE A 3 -0.72 13.54 54.72
CA ILE A 3 -0.22 12.89 53.51
C ILE A 3 -1.25 13.22 52.43
N VAL A 4 -0.84 13.90 51.37
CA VAL A 4 -1.67 14.16 50.19
C VAL A 4 -1.45 12.98 49.23
N PRO A 5 -2.48 12.22 48.83
CA PRO A 5 -2.29 11.20 47.81
C PRO A 5 -2.41 11.87 46.43
N ALA A 6 -1.32 11.86 45.68
CA ALA A 6 -1.35 12.20 44.26
C ALA A 6 -1.92 10.99 43.49
N ILE A 7 -3.15 11.13 43.00
CA ILE A 7 -3.81 10.16 42.15
C ILE A 7 -3.20 10.27 40.75
N VAL A 8 -2.35 9.30 40.39
CA VAL A 8 -1.84 9.16 39.02
C VAL A 8 -2.91 8.43 38.21
N LEU A 9 -3.66 9.18 37.42
CA LEU A 9 -4.57 8.64 36.40
C LEU A 9 -3.75 8.04 35.26
N PHE A 10 -3.56 6.72 35.28
CA PHE A 10 -3.07 5.97 34.13
C PHE A 10 -4.18 5.92 33.07
N SER A 11 -4.10 6.81 32.09
CA SER A 11 -4.95 6.76 30.90
C SER A 11 -4.51 5.58 30.03
N ALA A 12 -5.26 4.48 30.08
CA ALA A 12 -5.09 3.38 29.14
C ALA A 12 -5.52 3.87 27.74
N LEU A 13 -4.55 4.24 26.91
CA LEU A 13 -4.76 4.42 25.47
C LEU A 13 -4.91 3.01 24.86
N SER A 14 -6.15 2.54 24.78
CA SER A 14 -6.52 1.37 23.98
C SER A 14 -6.23 1.73 22.52
N ILE A 15 -5.12 1.24 21.97
CA ILE A 15 -4.86 1.29 20.53
C ILE A 15 -5.89 0.34 19.89
N PRO A 16 -6.83 0.82 19.06
CA PRO A 16 -7.69 -0.07 18.32
C PRO A 16 -6.84 -0.91 17.36
N ALA A 17 -6.78 -2.20 17.61
CA ALA A 17 -6.23 -3.17 16.68
C ALA A 17 -7.20 -3.29 15.51
N PHE A 18 -7.02 -2.47 14.48
CA PHE A 18 -7.74 -2.63 13.23
C PHE A 18 -7.23 -3.88 12.52
N ALA A 19 -8.03 -4.94 12.57
CA ALA A 19 -7.93 -6.06 11.64
C ALA A 19 -8.36 -5.55 10.26
N SER A 20 -7.39 -5.15 9.44
CA SER A 20 -7.58 -4.83 8.03
C SER A 20 -7.91 -6.13 7.29
N SER A 21 -9.18 -6.54 7.26
CA SER A 21 -9.64 -7.42 6.18
C SER A 21 -9.44 -6.67 4.86
N LEU A 22 -9.03 -7.39 3.82
CA LEU A 22 -8.74 -6.81 2.50
C LEU A 22 -10.00 -6.27 1.79
N ASP A 23 -11.19 -6.36 2.39
CA ASP A 23 -12.42 -6.58 1.61
C ASP A 23 -13.64 -5.67 1.89
N ASP A 24 -13.60 -4.56 2.64
CA ASP A 24 -14.91 -3.87 2.89
C ASP A 24 -14.95 -2.35 2.94
N LYS A 25 -13.82 -1.65 2.87
CA LYS A 25 -13.86 -0.18 2.77
C LYS A 25 -13.28 0.28 1.43
N LEU A 26 -14.13 0.93 0.64
CA LEU A 26 -13.72 1.62 -0.57
C LEU A 26 -12.57 2.58 -0.23
N PRO A 27 -11.38 2.48 -0.86
CA PRO A 27 -10.33 3.47 -0.68
C PRO A 27 -10.82 4.88 -0.99
N ASP A 28 -10.49 5.79 -0.09
CA ASP A 28 -10.64 7.24 -0.25
C ASP A 28 -9.28 7.92 -0.01
N GLN A 29 -9.19 9.21 -0.34
CA GLN A 29 -7.94 9.96 -0.22
C GLN A 29 -7.42 9.99 1.22
N GLN A 30 -8.31 10.11 2.20
CA GLN A 30 -7.96 10.14 3.62
C GLN A 30 -7.30 8.82 4.06
N THR A 31 -7.81 7.70 3.58
CA THR A 31 -7.26 6.36 3.86
C THR A 31 -5.87 6.20 3.24
N LEU A 32 -5.65 6.73 2.02
CA LEU A 32 -4.33 6.74 1.39
C LEU A 32 -3.33 7.58 2.18
N ASP A 33 -3.70 8.79 2.59
CA ASP A 33 -2.80 9.69 3.31
C ASP A 33 -2.44 9.14 4.70
N ALA A 34 -3.42 8.55 5.41
CA ALA A 34 -3.17 7.88 6.69
C ALA A 34 -2.24 6.66 6.54
N LEU A 35 -2.43 5.87 5.47
CA LEU A 35 -1.60 4.69 5.20
C LEU A 35 -0.17 5.09 4.81
N GLU A 36 -0.01 6.17 4.03
CA GLU A 36 1.30 6.73 3.69
C GLU A 36 2.05 7.21 4.93
N GLN A 37 1.39 8.00 5.80
CA GLN A 37 1.97 8.45 7.05
C GLN A 37 2.43 7.26 7.89
N ARG A 38 1.57 6.25 8.05
CA ARG A 38 1.91 5.01 8.78
C ARG A 38 3.10 4.30 8.15
N ALA A 39 3.15 4.16 6.83
CA ALA A 39 4.26 3.53 6.13
C ALA A 39 5.58 4.29 6.32
N SER A 40 5.54 5.62 6.35
CA SER A 40 6.73 6.47 6.48
C SER A 40 7.43 6.36 7.84
N VAL A 41 6.68 6.09 8.91
CA VAL A 41 7.20 6.00 10.29
C VAL A 41 7.30 4.56 10.81
N ALA A 42 6.85 3.57 10.04
CA ALA A 42 6.90 2.16 10.43
C ALA A 42 8.34 1.64 10.51
N GLN A 43 8.53 0.54 11.25
CA GLN A 43 9.83 -0.12 11.30
C GLN A 43 10.18 -0.70 9.91
N PRO A 44 11.46 -0.75 9.49
CA PRO A 44 11.84 -1.25 8.17
C PRO A 44 11.27 -2.64 7.83
N LYS A 45 11.08 -3.48 8.84
CA LYS A 45 10.50 -4.84 8.75
C LYS A 45 8.98 -4.89 8.53
N GLU A 46 8.31 -3.74 8.42
CA GLU A 46 6.88 -3.61 8.13
C GLU A 46 6.62 -2.67 6.95
N GLN A 47 7.61 -1.83 6.60
CA GLN A 47 7.49 -0.82 5.56
C GLN A 47 7.20 -1.44 4.19
N CYS A 48 7.81 -2.58 3.85
CA CYS A 48 7.58 -3.22 2.56
C CYS A 48 6.10 -3.56 2.37
N PHE A 49 5.49 -4.19 3.39
CA PHE A 49 4.08 -4.53 3.33
C PHE A 49 3.18 -3.29 3.30
N LEU A 50 3.47 -2.27 4.11
CA LEU A 50 2.65 -1.05 4.14
C LEU A 50 2.70 -0.27 2.82
N TYR A 51 3.86 -0.18 2.17
CA TYR A 51 3.93 0.40 0.84
C TYR A 51 3.20 -0.45 -0.20
N ALA A 52 3.26 -1.79 -0.12
CA ALA A 52 2.47 -2.66 -1.01
C ALA A 52 0.95 -2.43 -0.85
N GLN A 53 0.48 -2.23 0.39
CA GLN A 53 -0.92 -1.84 0.64
C GLN A 53 -1.26 -0.48 0.05
N LEU A 54 -0.36 0.49 0.18
CA LEU A 54 -0.60 1.83 -0.35
C LEU A 54 -0.72 1.81 -1.88
N VAL A 55 0.19 1.12 -2.54
CA VAL A 55 0.18 0.94 -4.00
C VAL A 55 -1.11 0.23 -4.46
N HIS A 56 -1.50 -0.83 -3.76
CA HIS A 56 -2.76 -1.53 -4.04
C HIS A 56 -3.98 -0.60 -3.98
N GLN A 57 -4.11 0.17 -2.89
CA GLN A 57 -5.24 1.08 -2.70
C GLN A 57 -5.25 2.24 -3.71
N MET A 58 -4.07 2.74 -4.10
CA MET A 58 -3.95 3.75 -5.17
C MET A 58 -4.45 3.21 -6.51
N ILE A 59 -4.15 1.95 -6.83
CA ILE A 59 -4.58 1.29 -8.07
C ILE A 59 -6.09 1.03 -8.06
N GLU A 60 -6.64 0.55 -6.94
CA GLU A 60 -8.08 0.38 -6.79
C GLU A 60 -8.84 1.70 -6.94
N LEU A 61 -8.34 2.77 -6.31
CA LEU A 61 -8.93 4.09 -6.46
C LEU A 61 -8.77 4.62 -7.89
N SER A 62 -7.61 4.42 -8.51
CA SER A 62 -7.36 4.82 -9.91
C SER A 62 -8.36 4.17 -10.85
N ALA A 63 -8.55 2.84 -10.77
CA ALA A 63 -9.51 2.12 -11.61
C ALA A 63 -10.93 2.69 -11.51
N ARG A 64 -11.32 3.14 -10.31
CA ARG A 64 -12.63 3.79 -10.10
C ARG A 64 -12.70 5.18 -10.69
N GLN A 65 -11.64 5.97 -10.59
CA GLN A 65 -11.60 7.30 -11.22
C GLN A 65 -11.70 7.17 -12.74
N VAL A 66 -11.07 6.15 -13.35
CA VAL A 66 -11.27 5.81 -14.77
C VAL A 66 -12.74 5.51 -15.07
N ALA A 67 -13.36 4.62 -14.29
CA ALA A 67 -14.77 4.28 -14.48
C ALA A 67 -15.73 5.48 -14.27
N ALA A 68 -15.32 6.46 -13.46
CA ALA A 68 -16.05 7.71 -13.22
C ALA A 68 -15.76 8.80 -14.28
N GLY A 69 -14.82 8.57 -15.20
CA GLY A 69 -14.40 9.55 -16.20
C GLY A 69 -13.40 10.60 -15.70
N ASP A 70 -12.92 10.50 -14.46
CA ASP A 70 -11.89 11.38 -13.88
C ASP A 70 -10.49 10.82 -14.19
N VAL A 71 -10.11 10.90 -15.47
CA VAL A 71 -8.84 10.36 -15.97
C VAL A 71 -7.64 11.08 -15.35
N GLU A 72 -7.71 12.39 -15.13
CA GLU A 72 -6.62 13.16 -14.53
C GLU A 72 -6.28 12.65 -13.12
N LYS A 73 -7.29 12.43 -12.29
CA LYS A 73 -7.09 11.89 -10.94
C LYS A 73 -6.61 10.45 -10.97
N ALA A 74 -7.11 9.62 -11.88
CA ALA A 74 -6.62 8.26 -12.08
C ALA A 74 -5.11 8.26 -12.40
N THR A 75 -4.69 9.09 -13.35
CA THR A 75 -3.30 9.26 -13.74
C THR A 75 -2.42 9.77 -12.59
N GLY A 76 -2.92 10.72 -11.79
CA GLY A 76 -2.24 11.18 -10.59
C GLY A 76 -2.00 10.06 -9.57
N LEU A 77 -2.99 9.19 -9.35
CA LEU A 77 -2.88 8.04 -8.47
C LEU A 77 -1.89 7.00 -8.99
N LEU A 78 -1.88 6.72 -10.30
CA LEU A 78 -0.91 5.81 -10.91
C LEU A 78 0.53 6.31 -10.79
N LYS A 79 0.76 7.61 -10.99
CA LYS A 79 2.10 8.21 -10.79
C LYS A 79 2.58 8.05 -9.35
N ARG A 80 1.71 8.28 -8.36
CA ARG A 80 2.04 8.02 -6.95
C ARG A 80 2.28 6.53 -6.70
N ALA A 81 1.48 5.65 -7.30
CA ALA A 81 1.69 4.20 -7.18
C ALA A 81 3.08 3.76 -7.70
N GLN A 82 3.57 4.35 -8.80
CA GLN A 82 4.94 4.10 -9.29
C GLN A 82 6.00 4.55 -8.28
N GLU A 83 5.85 5.74 -7.70
CA GLU A 83 6.78 6.26 -6.68
C GLU A 83 6.86 5.31 -5.47
N PHE A 84 5.70 4.86 -4.97
CA PHE A 84 5.68 3.91 -3.84
C PHE A 84 6.15 2.51 -4.21
N THR A 85 5.97 2.07 -5.46
CA THR A 85 6.57 0.82 -5.95
C THR A 85 8.09 0.90 -5.90
N HIS A 86 8.69 2.05 -6.22
CA HIS A 86 10.13 2.25 -6.03
C HIS A 86 10.55 2.14 -4.56
N ARG A 87 9.75 2.65 -3.62
CA ARG A 87 10.02 2.53 -2.17
C ARG A 87 9.92 1.09 -1.66
N ILE A 88 9.06 0.26 -2.25
CA ILE A 88 8.99 -1.18 -1.95
C ILE A 88 10.34 -1.83 -2.24
N HIS A 89 10.92 -1.59 -3.41
CA HIS A 89 12.23 -2.14 -3.78
C HIS A 89 13.31 -1.85 -2.73
N MET A 90 13.32 -0.64 -2.16
CA MET A 90 14.27 -0.27 -1.11
C MET A 90 13.96 -0.95 0.24
N ALA A 91 12.69 -1.18 0.54
CA ALA A 91 12.26 -1.84 1.78
C ALA A 91 12.43 -3.38 1.76
N LEU A 92 12.56 -4.01 0.59
CA LEU A 92 12.74 -5.46 0.43
C LEU A 92 14.02 -6.02 1.08
N ALA A 93 15.04 -5.18 1.27
CA ALA A 93 16.28 -5.57 1.95
C ALA A 93 16.11 -5.78 3.47
N GLY A 94 15.07 -5.22 4.06
CA GLY A 94 14.75 -5.42 5.47
C GLY A 94 14.18 -6.81 5.69
N ASN A 95 14.60 -7.51 6.74
CA ASN A 95 14.05 -8.82 7.15
C ASN A 95 12.58 -8.68 7.61
N ASP A 96 11.67 -8.40 6.66
CA ASP A 96 10.26 -8.12 6.86
C ASP A 96 9.48 -9.43 7.12
N LYS A 97 8.86 -9.54 8.30
CA LYS A 97 8.08 -10.74 8.69
C LYS A 97 6.85 -10.94 7.79
N ARG A 98 6.41 -9.88 7.11
CA ARG A 98 5.24 -9.81 6.23
C ARG A 98 5.63 -9.76 4.76
N LEU A 99 6.87 -10.10 4.43
CA LEU A 99 7.36 -10.13 3.05
C LEU A 99 6.51 -11.03 2.15
N LYS A 100 6.05 -12.18 2.66
CA LYS A 100 5.15 -13.06 1.92
C LYS A 100 3.79 -12.40 1.68
N ASP A 101 3.23 -11.71 2.68
CA ASP A 101 1.98 -10.96 2.52
C ASP A 101 2.14 -9.85 1.47
N ALA A 102 3.29 -9.16 1.47
CA ALA A 102 3.60 -8.12 0.50
C ALA A 102 3.70 -8.71 -0.91
N GLN A 103 4.39 -9.84 -1.07
CA GLN A 103 4.52 -10.55 -2.35
C GLN A 103 3.15 -10.97 -2.90
N ILE A 104 2.28 -11.55 -2.06
CA ILE A 104 0.92 -11.94 -2.45
C ILE A 104 0.14 -10.70 -2.92
N LEU A 105 0.19 -9.62 -2.14
CA LEU A 105 -0.53 -8.39 -2.46
C LEU A 105 -0.05 -7.75 -3.77
N LEU A 106 1.27 -7.73 -4.02
CA LEU A 106 1.84 -7.24 -5.26
C LEU A 106 1.36 -8.06 -6.46
N ARG A 107 1.29 -9.39 -6.33
CA ARG A 107 0.76 -10.27 -7.37
C ARG A 107 -0.70 -9.95 -7.70
N HIS A 108 -1.54 -9.78 -6.69
CA HIS A 108 -2.94 -9.37 -6.90
C HIS A 108 -3.04 -8.00 -7.58
N THR A 109 -2.18 -7.08 -7.17
CA THR A 109 -2.16 -5.71 -7.70
C THR A 109 -1.69 -5.66 -9.16
N SER A 110 -0.67 -6.45 -9.53
CA SER A 110 -0.27 -6.63 -10.93
C SER A 110 -1.39 -7.18 -11.79
N PHE A 111 -2.12 -8.18 -11.29
CA PHE A 111 -3.27 -8.74 -12.00
C PHE A 111 -4.35 -7.68 -12.24
N ARG A 112 -4.70 -6.92 -11.19
CA ARG A 112 -5.67 -5.82 -11.30
C ARG A 112 -5.28 -4.79 -12.34
N LEU A 113 -4.01 -4.43 -12.38
CA LEU A 113 -3.50 -3.44 -13.33
C LEU A 113 -3.53 -3.98 -14.78
N ALA A 114 -3.28 -5.28 -14.96
CA ALA A 114 -3.46 -5.94 -16.25
C ALA A 114 -4.94 -5.95 -16.69
N GLU A 115 -5.89 -6.13 -15.77
CA GLU A 115 -7.32 -5.98 -16.09
C GLU A 115 -7.65 -4.57 -16.59
N MET A 116 -7.07 -3.52 -15.97
CA MET A 116 -7.26 -2.14 -16.42
C MET A 116 -6.77 -1.93 -17.86
N LEU A 117 -5.68 -2.58 -18.28
CA LEU A 117 -5.19 -2.53 -19.67
C LEU A 117 -6.18 -3.17 -20.66
N HIS A 118 -6.88 -4.21 -20.22
CA HIS A 118 -7.84 -4.95 -21.06
C HIS A 118 -9.24 -4.33 -21.07
N ALA A 119 -9.58 -3.47 -20.10
CA ALA A 119 -10.90 -2.85 -19.97
C ALA A 119 -11.21 -1.77 -21.04
N GLY A 120 -10.21 -1.31 -21.80
CA GLY A 120 -10.37 -0.38 -22.92
C GLY A 120 -10.52 1.10 -22.52
N SER A 121 -9.99 1.99 -23.37
CA SER A 121 -10.03 3.46 -23.26
C SER A 121 -9.37 4.06 -22.00
N PHE A 122 -8.25 3.52 -21.54
CA PHE A 122 -7.36 4.29 -20.67
C PHE A 122 -6.31 5.00 -21.53
N ASP A 123 -6.44 6.33 -21.64
CA ASP A 123 -5.57 7.17 -22.49
C ASP A 123 -4.08 7.03 -22.10
N ASP A 124 -3.82 6.77 -20.82
CA ASP A 124 -2.46 6.60 -20.28
C ASP A 124 -2.01 5.13 -20.23
N ARG A 125 -2.36 4.34 -21.26
CA ARG A 125 -1.90 2.95 -21.41
C ARG A 125 -0.39 2.76 -21.18
N PRO A 126 0.52 3.63 -21.70
CA PRO A 126 1.95 3.50 -21.42
C PRO A 126 2.30 3.61 -19.94
N LEU A 127 1.61 4.47 -19.18
CA LEU A 127 1.83 4.63 -17.74
C LEU A 127 1.40 3.36 -16.99
N VAL A 128 0.29 2.75 -17.39
CA VAL A 128 -0.19 1.49 -16.80
C VAL A 128 0.78 0.36 -17.10
N GLU A 129 1.22 0.19 -18.34
CA GLU A 129 2.21 -0.83 -18.72
C GLU A 129 3.53 -0.67 -17.95
N GLN A 130 4.01 0.57 -17.79
CA GLN A 130 5.20 0.86 -17.00
C GLN A 130 5.01 0.51 -15.52
N THR A 131 3.86 0.86 -14.95
CA THR A 131 3.51 0.56 -13.55
C THR A 131 3.43 -0.96 -13.33
N LEU A 132 2.82 -1.69 -14.28
CA LEU A 132 2.76 -3.16 -14.25
C LEU A 132 4.17 -3.77 -14.26
N ALA A 133 5.04 -3.27 -15.12
CA ALA A 133 6.42 -3.75 -15.21
C ALA A 133 7.24 -3.47 -13.93
N GLN A 134 6.97 -2.36 -13.23
CA GLN A 134 7.59 -2.09 -11.93
C GLN A 134 7.05 -3.01 -10.84
N LEU A 135 5.72 -3.19 -10.78
CA LEU A 135 5.07 -4.09 -9.82
C LEU A 135 5.52 -5.55 -9.97
N ASN A 136 5.61 -6.05 -11.21
CA ASN A 136 6.10 -7.40 -11.47
C ASN A 136 7.55 -7.58 -11.00
N ARG A 137 8.42 -6.58 -11.23
CA ARG A 137 9.79 -6.61 -10.69
C ARG A 137 9.80 -6.63 -9.16
N ALA A 138 9.01 -5.78 -8.51
CA ALA A 138 8.93 -5.76 -7.04
C ALA A 138 8.39 -7.09 -6.49
N GLN A 139 7.40 -7.70 -7.16
CA GLN A 139 6.87 -9.01 -6.82
C GLN A 139 7.94 -10.10 -6.94
N ASP A 140 8.69 -10.13 -8.05
CA ASP A 140 9.71 -11.13 -8.30
C ASP A 140 10.87 -11.01 -7.30
N GLU A 141 11.32 -9.80 -7.01
CA GLU A 141 12.32 -9.55 -5.97
C GLU A 141 11.81 -9.96 -4.58
N ALA A 142 10.56 -9.64 -4.23
CA ALA A 142 9.95 -10.08 -2.98
C ALA A 142 9.90 -11.60 -2.90
N MET A 143 9.51 -12.27 -3.98
CA MET A 143 9.48 -13.73 -4.07
C MET A 143 10.87 -14.34 -3.85
N LEU A 144 11.91 -13.82 -4.50
CA LEU A 144 13.29 -14.28 -4.30
C LEU A 144 13.75 -14.09 -2.84
N GLN A 145 13.37 -12.98 -2.20
CA GLN A 145 13.71 -12.72 -0.81
C GLN A 145 12.94 -13.61 0.17
N VAL A 146 11.70 -14.01 -0.15
CA VAL A 146 10.93 -14.98 0.66
C VAL A 146 11.66 -16.33 0.73
N PHE A 147 12.25 -16.78 -0.40
CA PHE A 147 12.97 -18.06 -0.45
C PHE A 147 14.38 -18.02 0.15
N ARG A 148 14.95 -16.83 0.37
CA ARG A 148 16.28 -16.66 0.99
C ARG A 148 16.26 -16.65 2.52
N LYS A 149 15.08 -16.49 3.13
CA LYS A 149 14.88 -16.56 4.58
C LYS A 149 14.63 -18.00 5.02
#